data_AF-A0A0Q4QAJ2-F1
#
_entry.id   AF-A0A0Q4QAJ2-F1
#
_cell.length_a   1.000
_cell.length_b   1.000
_cell.length_c   1.000
_cell.angle_alpha   90.00
_cell.angle_beta   90.00
_cell.angle_gamma   90.00
#
_symmetry.space_group_name_H-M   'P 1'
#
loop_
_entity.id
_entity.type
_entity.pdbx_description
1 polymer ?
#
loop_
_entity_poly.entity_id
_entity_poly.type
_entity_poly.pdbx_seq_one_letter_code
_entity_poly.pdbx_strand_id
1 'polypeptide(L)'
;MVTVSANEEGYTLINYAEGKRPLKIVTYHINDEVYDGYFSEIVRFVQAEANAPSHVIQMEESKFFALAERLATVFCKAYAPTRNAGITKPEIRAAILFVLYAGIEAGHYSDKFTMTNTTLVRLGGDYNASR
;
A
#
# COMPACT_ATOMS: atom_id res chain seq x y z
N MET A 1 5.20 -12.95 16.51
CA MET A 1 5.75 -13.44 15.23
C MET A 1 4.78 -13.02 14.13
N VAL A 2 5.28 -12.45 13.04
CA VAL A 2 4.42 -12.13 11.89
C VAL A 2 4.23 -13.38 11.05
N THR A 3 3.00 -13.65 10.63
CA THR A 3 2.70 -14.72 9.67
C THR A 3 1.96 -14.16 8.47
N VAL A 4 2.41 -14.59 7.28
CA VAL A 4 1.84 -14.20 5.99
C VAL A 4 1.22 -15.44 5.36
N SER A 5 -0.05 -15.36 5.00
CA SER A 5 -0.73 -16.40 4.24
C SER A 5 -1.39 -15.81 3.01
N ALA A 6 -0.98 -16.28 1.83
CA ALA A 6 -1.72 -16.06 0.60
C ALA A 6 -2.92 -17.01 0.57
N ASN A 7 -4.07 -16.55 0.11
CA ASN A 7 -5.23 -17.39 -0.08
C ASN A 7 -5.56 -17.57 -1.56
N GLU A 8 -6.35 -18.60 -1.86
CA GLU A 8 -6.77 -18.92 -3.23
C GLU A 8 -7.74 -17.87 -3.82
N GLU A 9 -8.36 -17.04 -2.98
CA GLU A 9 -9.28 -15.96 -3.41
C GLU A 9 -8.55 -14.65 -3.77
N GLY A 10 -7.23 -14.69 -3.98
CA GLY A 10 -6.46 -13.56 -4.52
C GLY A 10 -6.12 -12.45 -3.52
N TYR A 11 -6.08 -12.76 -2.21
CA TYR A 11 -5.63 -11.83 -1.19
C TYR A 11 -4.59 -12.44 -0.25
N THR A 12 -3.85 -11.57 0.44
CA THR A 12 -2.87 -11.94 1.47
C THR A 12 -3.37 -11.50 2.84
N LEU A 13 -3.26 -12.37 3.84
CA LEU A 13 -3.48 -12.04 5.24
C LEU A 13 -2.14 -11.91 5.97
N ILE A 14 -2.02 -10.85 6.77
CA ILE A 14 -0.85 -10.60 7.60
C ILE A 14 -1.28 -10.52 9.06
N ASN A 15 -0.91 -11.55 9.84
CA ASN A 15 -1.07 -11.55 11.30
C ASN A 15 0.17 -10.92 11.91
N TYR A 16 0.11 -9.63 12.24
CA TYR A 16 1.29 -8.87 12.63
C TYR A 16 1.46 -8.68 14.15
N ALA A 17 0.40 -8.94 14.93
CA ALA A 17 0.43 -8.84 16.39
C ALA A 17 -0.65 -9.73 17.01
N GLU A 18 -0.36 -10.29 18.18
CA GLU A 18 -1.31 -11.10 18.93
C GLU A 18 -2.53 -10.26 19.37
N GLY A 19 -3.72 -10.85 19.28
CA GLY A 19 -4.97 -10.17 19.61
C GLY A 19 -5.38 -9.05 18.66
N LYS A 20 -4.63 -8.79 17.58
CA LYS A 20 -5.02 -7.83 16.53
C LYS A 20 -5.70 -8.54 15.36
N ARG A 21 -6.68 -7.85 14.76
CA ARG A 21 -7.31 -8.33 13.53
C ARG A 21 -6.25 -8.40 12.42
N PRO A 22 -6.20 -9.50 11.65
CA PRO A 22 -5.24 -9.64 10.55
C PRO A 22 -5.45 -8.55 9.49
N LEU A 23 -4.36 -8.10 8.87
CA LEU A 23 -4.45 -7.19 7.73
C LEU A 23 -4.75 -8.00 6.48
N LYS A 24 -5.89 -7.72 5.85
CA LYS A 24 -6.17 -8.16 4.48
C LYS A 24 -5.52 -7.19 3.51
N ILE A 25 -4.70 -7.72 2.62
CA ILE A 25 -4.01 -7.04 1.53
C ILE A 25 -4.55 -7.60 0.22
N VAL A 26 -5.01 -6.71 -0.67
CA VAL A 26 -5.49 -7.05 -2.01
C VAL A 26 -4.68 -6.21 -2.98
N THR A 27 -4.24 -6.79 -4.10
CA THR A 27 -3.47 -6.06 -5.12
C THR A 27 -4.21 -4.79 -5.54
N TYR A 28 -3.50 -3.66 -5.57
CA TYR A 28 -4.02 -2.41 -6.09
C TYR A 28 -3.83 -2.37 -7.61
N HIS A 29 -4.93 -2.42 -8.35
CA HIS A 29 -4.92 -2.44 -9.81
C HIS A 29 -5.22 -1.05 -10.38
N ILE A 30 -4.24 -0.44 -11.03
CA ILE A 30 -4.41 0.83 -11.75
C ILE A 30 -5.00 0.53 -13.11
N ASN A 31 -6.31 0.63 -13.22
CA ASN A 31 -7.07 0.26 -14.43
C ASN A 31 -7.58 1.47 -15.22
N ASP A 32 -7.54 2.65 -14.60
CA ASP A 32 -8.03 3.90 -15.16
C ASP A 32 -7.34 5.10 -14.48
N GLU A 33 -7.65 6.31 -14.96
CA GLU A 33 -7.11 7.56 -14.44
C GLU A 33 -7.54 7.87 -13.00
N VAL A 34 -8.68 7.32 -12.53
CA VAL A 34 -9.15 7.51 -11.15
C VAL A 34 -8.25 6.72 -10.20
N TYR A 35 -7.97 5.45 -10.52
CA TYR A 35 -7.04 4.64 -9.73
C TYR A 35 -5.61 5.18 -9.80
N ASP A 36 -5.17 5.73 -10.94
CA ASP A 36 -3.84 6.37 -11.04
C ASP A 36 -3.78 7.68 -10.21
N GLY A 37 -4.84 8.48 -10.26
CA GLY A 37 -4.99 9.69 -9.46
C GLY A 37 -4.91 9.38 -7.96
N TYR A 38 -5.65 8.37 -7.49
CA TYR A 38 -5.59 7.92 -6.11
C TYR A 38 -4.21 7.35 -5.75
N PHE A 39 -3.55 6.61 -6.64
CA PHE A 39 -2.21 6.11 -6.38
C PHE A 39 -1.21 7.28 -6.22
N SER A 40 -1.30 8.29 -7.08
CA SER A 40 -0.49 9.51 -6.98
C SER A 40 -0.72 10.22 -5.64
N GLU A 41 -1.97 10.31 -5.15
CA GLU A 41 -2.29 10.88 -3.84
C GLU A 41 -1.76 10.02 -2.69
N ILE A 42 -1.78 8.69 -2.79
CA ILE A 42 -1.20 7.79 -1.79
C ILE A 42 0.31 8.01 -1.67
N VAL A 43 1.01 8.12 -2.81
CA VAL A 43 2.46 8.39 -2.83
C VAL A 43 2.79 9.68 -2.08
N ARG A 44 2.10 10.78 -2.43
CA ARG A 44 2.30 12.08 -1.75
C ARG A 44 1.96 12.01 -0.26
N PHE A 45 0.88 11.29 0.09
CA PHE A 45 0.46 11.12 1.47
C PHE A 45 1.52 10.35 2.28
N VAL A 46 2.08 9.26 1.75
CA VAL A 46 3.14 8.50 2.42
C VAL A 46 4.40 9.36 2.56
N GLN A 47 4.78 10.11 1.53
CA GLN A 47 5.92 11.04 1.59
C GLN A 47 5.77 12.09 2.70
N ALA A 48 4.55 12.58 2.93
CA ALA A 48 4.28 13.61 3.94
C ALA A 48 4.15 13.04 5.36
N GLU A 49 3.54 11.87 5.52
CA GLU A 49 3.09 11.36 6.83
C GLU A 49 3.96 10.22 7.39
N ALA A 50 4.71 9.51 6.55
CA ALA A 50 5.59 8.44 7.02
C ALA A 50 6.92 9.01 7.54
N ASN A 51 7.52 8.30 8.50
CA ASN A 51 8.89 8.57 8.90
C ASN A 51 9.86 8.33 7.74
N ALA A 52 11.05 8.95 7.78
CA ALA A 52 12.08 8.69 6.78
C ALA A 52 12.35 7.18 6.61
N PRO A 53 12.63 6.69 5.38
CA PRO A 53 12.85 5.26 5.14
C PRO A 53 13.92 4.61 6.02
N SER A 54 14.98 5.36 6.36
CA SER A 54 16.04 4.94 7.27
C SER A 54 15.56 4.63 8.69
N HIS A 55 14.47 5.25 9.14
CA HIS A 55 13.82 4.91 10.41
C HIS A 55 12.84 3.75 10.25
N VAL A 56 12.12 3.70 9.11
CA VAL A 56 11.12 2.66 8.85
C VAL A 56 11.78 1.28 8.72
N ILE A 57 12.93 1.17 8.06
CA ILE A 57 13.67 -0.11 7.93
C ILE A 57 14.12 -0.68 9.27
N GLN A 58 14.31 0.16 10.29
CA GLN A 58 14.73 -0.26 11.63
C GLN A 58 13.55 -0.66 12.53
N MET A 59 12.31 -0.51 12.04
CA MET A 59 11.13 -0.87 12.82
C MET A 59 11.01 -2.38 12.96
N GLU A 60 10.58 -2.82 14.14
CA GLU A 60 10.07 -4.18 14.31
C GLU A 60 8.94 -4.44 13.32
N GLU A 61 8.89 -5.65 12.77
CA GLU A 61 7.96 -6.04 11.72
C GLU A 61 6.48 -5.79 12.09
N SER A 62 6.11 -6.06 13.35
CA SER A 62 4.77 -5.77 13.88
C SER A 62 4.43 -4.28 13.84
N LYS A 63 5.40 -3.42 14.16
CA LYS A 63 5.24 -1.95 14.13
C LYS A 63 5.21 -1.44 12.70
N PHE A 64 5.95 -2.04 11.78
CA PHE A 64 5.90 -1.73 10.35
C PHE A 64 4.50 -1.96 9.78
N PHE A 65 3.90 -3.12 10.03
CA PHE A 65 2.53 -3.40 9.59
C PHE A 65 1.48 -2.55 10.32
N ALA A 66 1.71 -2.20 11.59
CA ALA A 66 0.86 -1.24 12.30
C ALA A 66 0.93 0.17 11.68
N LEU A 67 2.11 0.62 11.22
CA LEU A 67 2.27 1.87 10.49
C LEU A 67 1.48 1.84 9.18
N ALA A 68 1.62 0.79 8.37
CA ALA A 68 0.87 0.64 7.13
C ALA A 68 -0.66 0.69 7.36
N GLU A 69 -1.16 0.01 8.40
CA GLU A 69 -2.58 0.06 8.78
C GLU A 69 -3.03 1.45 9.25
N ARG A 70 -2.19 2.14 10.02
CA ARG A 70 -2.45 3.51 10.47
C ARG A 70 -2.56 4.45 9.26
N LEU A 71 -1.57 4.43 8.36
CA LEU A 71 -1.55 5.26 7.16
C LEU A 71 -2.78 4.98 6.29
N ALA A 72 -3.11 3.71 6.04
CA ALA A 72 -4.32 3.34 5.27
C ALA A 72 -5.60 3.86 5.93
N THR A 73 -5.68 3.78 7.27
CA THR A 73 -6.84 4.29 8.01
C THR A 73 -6.99 5.80 7.89
N VAL A 74 -5.89 6.55 8.05
CA VAL A 74 -5.91 8.02 7.96
C VAL A 74 -6.24 8.44 6.53
N PHE A 75 -5.61 7.83 5.53
CA PHE A 75 -5.91 8.07 4.12
C PHE A 75 -7.39 7.82 3.80
N CYS A 76 -7.93 6.66 4.20
CA CYS A 76 -9.34 6.35 3.94
C CYS A 76 -10.31 7.34 4.62
N LYS A 77 -9.95 7.86 5.80
CA LYS A 77 -10.74 8.90 6.49
C LYS A 77 -10.67 10.25 5.78
N ALA A 78 -9.50 10.64 5.27
CA ALA A 78 -9.30 11.92 4.62
C ALA A 78 -9.93 11.97 3.22
N TYR A 79 -9.78 10.91 2.43
CA TYR A 79 -10.12 10.93 0.99
C TYR A 79 -11.34 10.08 0.60
N ALA A 80 -11.89 9.30 1.54
CA ALA A 80 -13.05 8.42 1.33
C ALA A 80 -13.02 7.59 0.01
N PRO A 81 -11.89 6.94 -0.35
CA PRO A 81 -11.67 6.32 -1.66
C PRO A 81 -12.71 5.25 -1.99
N THR A 82 -13.16 4.48 -1.01
CA THR A 82 -14.19 3.44 -1.22
C THR A 82 -15.53 4.03 -1.64
N ARG A 83 -15.93 5.16 -1.04
CA ARG A 83 -17.19 5.82 -1.38
C ARG A 83 -17.11 6.49 -2.75
N ASN A 84 -15.96 7.10 -3.05
CA ASN A 84 -15.81 7.95 -4.23
C ASN A 84 -15.43 7.16 -5.50
N ALA A 85 -14.72 6.04 -5.36
CA ALA A 85 -14.15 5.28 -6.48
C ALA A 85 -14.21 3.76 -6.31
N GLY A 86 -14.84 3.24 -5.25
CA GLY A 86 -14.90 1.79 -4.97
C GLY A 86 -13.60 1.19 -4.45
N ILE A 87 -12.51 1.95 -4.40
CA ILE A 87 -11.19 1.48 -3.95
C ILE A 87 -11.23 1.13 -2.47
N THR A 88 -10.97 -0.13 -2.14
CA THR A 88 -11.13 -0.66 -0.79
C THR A 88 -9.89 -0.42 0.06
N LYS A 89 -10.07 -0.39 1.39
CA LYS A 89 -8.94 -0.25 2.32
C LYS A 89 -7.85 -1.34 2.15
N PRO A 90 -8.19 -2.63 1.90
CA PRO A 90 -7.19 -3.65 1.54
C PRO A 90 -6.31 -3.29 0.34
N GLU A 91 -6.86 -2.65 -0.69
CA GLU A 91 -6.08 -2.16 -1.85
C GLU A 91 -5.21 -0.96 -1.46
N ILE A 92 -5.76 -0.01 -0.69
CA ILE A 92 -4.98 1.12 -0.16
C ILE A 92 -3.78 0.64 0.68
N ARG A 93 -3.95 -0.40 1.50
CA ARG A 93 -2.84 -1.01 2.24
C ARG A 93 -1.76 -1.58 1.32
N ALA A 94 -2.16 -2.21 0.21
CA ALA A 94 -1.22 -2.74 -0.77
C ALA A 94 -0.40 -1.63 -1.41
N ALA A 95 -1.05 -0.55 -1.83
CA ALA A 95 -0.39 0.63 -2.37
C ALA A 95 0.57 1.28 -1.37
N ILE A 96 0.15 1.45 -0.11
CA ILE A 96 1.02 2.00 0.95
C ILE A 96 2.22 1.10 1.21
N LEU A 97 2.01 -0.22 1.35
CA LEU A 97 3.11 -1.17 1.55
C LEU A 97 4.10 -1.13 0.38
N PHE A 98 3.60 -1.04 -0.86
CA PHE A 98 4.42 -0.89 -2.05
C PHE A 98 5.32 0.36 -1.97
N VAL A 99 4.74 1.52 -1.66
CA VAL A 99 5.50 2.77 -1.53
C VAL A 99 6.51 2.71 -0.38
N LEU A 100 6.13 2.12 0.76
CA LEU A 100 7.04 1.96 1.89
C LEU A 100 8.24 1.06 1.55
N TYR A 101 8.01 -0.10 0.93
CA TYR A 101 9.09 -1.00 0.53
C TYR A 101 10.00 -0.38 -0.54
N ALA A 102 9.43 0.23 -1.57
CA ALA A 102 10.21 0.92 -2.60
C ALA A 102 11.04 2.07 -2.00
N GLY A 103 10.48 2.81 -1.03
CA GLY A 103 11.19 3.87 -0.32
C GLY A 103 12.34 3.36 0.53
N ILE A 104 12.17 2.21 1.17
CA ILE A 104 13.23 1.53 1.94
C ILE A 104 14.36 1.09 0.99
N GLU A 105 14.02 0.46 -0.13
CA GLU A 105 14.99 -0.02 -1.12
C GLU A 105 15.79 1.14 -1.75
N ALA A 106 15.13 2.25 -2.08
CA ALA A 106 15.75 3.43 -2.65
C ALA A 106 16.42 4.36 -1.61
N GLY A 107 16.19 4.14 -0.31
CA GLY A 107 16.62 5.02 0.77
C GLY A 107 15.88 6.38 0.84
N HIS A 108 14.92 6.63 -0.05
CA HIS A 108 14.08 7.82 -0.11
C HIS A 108 12.73 7.49 -0.77
N TYR A 109 11.67 8.25 -0.45
CA TYR A 109 10.37 8.05 -1.09
C TYR A 109 10.33 8.68 -2.49
N SER A 110 10.49 7.85 -3.51
CA SER A 110 10.40 8.24 -4.93
C SER A 110 8.95 8.57 -5.36
N ASP A 111 8.81 9.33 -6.43
CA ASP A 111 7.57 9.52 -7.19
C ASP A 111 7.46 8.56 -8.40
N LYS A 112 8.56 7.89 -8.74
CA LYS A 112 8.68 6.93 -9.83
C LYS A 112 8.83 5.52 -9.29
N PHE A 113 8.06 4.59 -9.85
CA PHE A 113 8.00 3.21 -9.41
C PHE A 113 8.06 2.25 -10.59
N THR A 114 8.80 1.15 -10.44
CA THR A 114 8.72 0.02 -11.36
C THR A 114 7.66 -0.94 -10.86
N MET A 115 6.54 -1.04 -11.59
CA MET A 115 5.45 -1.97 -11.29
C MET A 115 5.63 -3.24 -12.15
N THR A 116 5.44 -4.40 -11.54
CA THR A 116 5.56 -5.70 -12.22
C THR A 116 4.35 -6.58 -11.89
N ASN A 117 4.24 -7.75 -12.54
CA ASN A 117 3.17 -8.71 -12.24
C ASN A 117 3.27 -9.34 -10.84
N THR A 118 4.36 -9.10 -10.11
CA THR A 118 4.56 -9.60 -8.75
C THR A 118 4.44 -8.51 -7.68
N THR A 119 4.39 -7.24 -8.07
CA THR A 119 4.22 -6.14 -7.12
C THR A 119 2.79 -6.07 -6.59
N LEU A 120 2.66 -5.42 -5.42
CA LEU A 120 1.38 -5.16 -4.74
C LEU A 120 0.53 -4.09 -5.46
N VAL A 121 1.16 -3.31 -6.34
CA VAL A 121 0.51 -2.36 -7.27
C VAL A 121 0.80 -2.84 -8.68
N ARG A 122 -0.22 -2.90 -9.54
CA ARG A 122 -0.10 -3.37 -10.92
C ARG A 122 -0.86 -2.45 -11.85
N LEU A 123 -0.34 -2.24 -13.05
CA LEU A 123 -1.14 -1.71 -14.16
C LEU A 123 -2.10 -2.81 -14.62
N GLY A 124 -3.36 -2.47 -14.89
CA GLY A 124 -4.37 -3.39 -15.40
C GLY A 124 -5.11 -2.84 -16.61
N GLY A 125 -5.65 -3.74 -17.43
CA GLY A 125 -6.37 -3.40 -18.67
C GLY A 125 -5.47 -2.80 -19.76
N ASP A 126 -6.09 -2.07 -20.69
CA ASP A 126 -5.42 -1.32 -21.77
C ASP A 126 -4.85 0.04 -21.29
N TYR A 127 -4.88 0.29 -19.97
CA TYR A 127 -4.41 1.54 -19.39
C TYR A 127 -2.88 1.60 -19.42
N ASN A 128 -2.35 2.27 -20.44
CA ASN A 128 -0.95 2.66 -20.51
C ASN A 128 -0.74 3.93 -19.69
N ALA A 129 -0.32 3.75 -18.43
CA ALA A 129 0.20 4.85 -17.62
C ALA A 129 1.39 5.48 -18.37
N SER A 130 1.17 6.66 -18.93
CA SER A 130 2.22 7.41 -19.63
C SER A 130 3.05 8.16 -18.58
N ARG A 131 3.93 7.47 -17.85
CA ARG A 131 4.85 8.10 -16.89
C ARG A 131 6.21 7.42 -16.85
#